data_AF-T1CUH0-F1
#
_entry.id   AF-T1CUH0-F1
#
_cell.length_a   1.000
_cell.length_b   1.000
_cell.length_c   1.000
_cell.angle_alpha   90.00
_cell.angle_beta   90.00
_cell.angle_gamma   90.00
#
_symmetry.space_group_name_H-M   'P 1'
#
loop_
_entity.id
_entity.type
_entity.pdbx_description
1 polymer ?
#
loop_
_entity_poly.entity_id
_entity_poly.type
_entity_poly.pdbx_seq_one_letter_code
_entity_poly.pdbx_strand_id
1 'polypeptide(L)'
;MTSWNHTLYGWQTIYGIGIVAGTQHLSLDEQFINWFLNGTVQSEIPLNEWEYPANRTVPLPSEYRGLIDPNSIVPLNEYTTPSALAANIVNWQNEWQTLANQYAPP
;
A
#
# COMPACT_ATOMS: atom_id res chain seq x y z
N MET A 1 13.59 -1.34 -3.81
CA MET A 1 14.42 -1.49 -2.59
C MET A 1 15.87 -1.24 -2.97
N THR A 2 16.63 -0.61 -2.07
CA THR A 2 18.06 -0.33 -2.26
C THR A 2 18.82 -0.75 -1.00
N SER A 3 20.01 -1.32 -1.15
CA SER A 3 20.88 -1.68 -0.03
C SER A 3 22.00 -0.65 0.15
N TRP A 4 22.25 -0.19 1.37
CA TRP A 4 23.42 0.63 1.70
C TRP A 4 23.97 0.22 3.07
N ASN A 5 25.29 -0.01 3.15
CA ASN A 5 25.97 -0.48 4.36
C ASN A 5 25.24 -1.65 5.06
N HIS A 6 24.92 -2.69 4.28
CA HIS A 6 24.18 -3.88 4.74
C HIS A 6 22.75 -3.62 5.28
N THR A 7 22.22 -2.39 5.14
CA THR A 7 20.86 -2.04 5.52
C THR A 7 19.98 -1.93 4.28
N LEU A 8 18.77 -2.49 4.34
CA LEU A 8 17.77 -2.42 3.28
C LEU A 8 16.86 -1.22 3.50
N TYR A 9 16.66 -0.44 2.44
CA TYR A 9 15.76 0.71 2.41
C TYR A 9 14.71 0.50 1.32
N GLY A 10 13.46 0.86 1.61
CA GLY A 10 12.38 0.69 0.65
C GLY A 10 11.14 1.50 0.98
N TRP A 11 10.35 1.77 -0.04
CA TRP A 11 8.99 2.26 0.11
C TRP A 11 8.08 1.08 0.45
N GLN A 12 7.21 1.27 1.45
CA GLN A 12 6.14 0.34 1.78
C GLN A 12 4.83 0.93 1.29
N THR A 13 4.24 0.34 0.26
CA THR A 13 2.93 0.76 -0.23
C THR A 13 1.85 0.14 0.64
N ILE A 14 0.89 0.95 1.08
CA ILE A 14 -0.26 0.51 1.87
C ILE A 14 -1.50 0.58 0.99
N TYR A 15 -2.23 -0.53 0.89
CA TYR A 15 -3.50 -0.62 0.19
C TYR A 15 -4.60 -0.39 1.22
N GLY A 16 -5.15 0.82 1.20
CA GLY A 16 -6.17 1.26 2.15
C GLY A 16 -7.59 1.07 1.61
N ILE A 17 -8.53 0.84 2.52
CA ILE A 17 -9.97 0.93 2.28
C ILE A 17 -10.54 2.09 3.11
N GLY A 18 -11.48 2.84 2.53
CA GLY A 18 -12.09 4.00 3.20
C GLY A 18 -13.54 4.19 2.79
N ILE A 19 -14.28 4.89 3.65
CA ILE A 19 -15.69 5.25 3.42
C ILE A 19 -15.72 6.60 2.70
N VAL A 20 -16.43 6.66 1.58
CA VAL A 20 -16.57 7.90 0.81
C VAL A 20 -17.50 8.87 1.53
N ALA A 21 -17.12 10.14 1.57
CA ALA A 21 -17.93 11.20 2.16
C ALA A 21 -19.32 11.27 1.49
N GLY A 22 -20.38 11.35 2.30
CA GLY A 22 -21.76 11.39 1.82
C GLY A 22 -22.43 10.02 1.63
N THR A 23 -21.82 8.93 2.11
CA THR A 23 -22.47 7.61 2.13
C THR A 23 -23.86 7.66 2.76
N GLN A 24 -24.79 6.91 2.17
CA GLN A 24 -26.15 6.73 2.69
C GLN A 24 -26.25 5.52 3.63
N HIS A 25 -25.16 4.75 3.77
CA HIS A 25 -25.14 3.44 4.44
C HIS A 25 -23.95 3.27 5.38
N LEU A 26 -23.59 4.32 6.13
CA LEU A 26 -22.41 4.35 7.00
C LEU A 26 -22.25 3.09 7.87
N SER A 27 -23.32 2.64 8.53
CA SER A 27 -23.26 1.46 9.39
C SER A 27 -22.94 0.16 8.63
N LEU A 28 -23.40 0.02 7.38
CA LEU A 28 -23.05 -1.14 6.55
C LEU A 28 -21.62 -1.02 6.03
N ASP A 29 -21.17 0.18 5.65
CA ASP A 29 -19.80 0.42 5.19
C ASP A 29 -18.77 0.11 6.29
N GLU A 30 -19.05 0.52 7.52
CA GLU A 30 -18.22 0.19 8.70
C GLU A 30 -18.17 -1.32 8.95
N GLN A 31 -19.31 -2.01 8.85
CA GLN A 31 -19.37 -3.47 8.99
C GLN A 31 -18.58 -4.17 7.88
N PHE A 32 -18.65 -3.67 6.65
CA PHE A 32 -17.89 -4.20 5.53
C PHE A 32 -16.39 -4.04 5.75
N ILE A 33 -15.91 -2.86 6.17
CA ILE A 33 -14.50 -2.63 6.48
C ILE A 33 -14.03 -3.55 7.63
N ASN A 34 -14.83 -3.68 8.69
CA ASN A 34 -14.50 -4.58 9.80
C ASN A 34 -14.40 -6.04 9.35
N TRP A 35 -15.30 -6.49 8.49
CA TRP A 35 -15.23 -7.82 7.88
C TRP A 35 -14.01 -7.97 6.97
N PHE A 36 -13.70 -6.98 6.13
CA PHE A 36 -12.56 -7.00 5.22
C PHE A 36 -11.20 -7.04 5.96
N LEU A 37 -11.11 -6.37 7.12
CA LEU A 37 -9.92 -6.37 7.98
C LEU A 37 -9.88 -7.59 8.93
N ASN A 38 -10.91 -8.43 8.95
CA ASN A 38 -10.94 -9.64 9.75
C ASN A 38 -9.99 -10.72 9.20
N GLY A 39 -9.76 -11.77 9.98
CA GLY A 39 -8.84 -12.85 9.58
C GLY A 39 -9.28 -13.65 8.34
N THR A 40 -10.58 -13.74 8.03
CA THR A 40 -11.09 -14.49 6.87
C THR A 40 -10.61 -13.86 5.57
N VAL A 41 -10.93 -12.60 5.32
CA VAL A 41 -10.52 -11.93 4.07
C VAL A 41 -9.01 -11.75 4.04
N GLN A 42 -8.41 -11.35 5.16
CA GLN A 42 -6.98 -11.12 5.25
C GLN A 42 -6.15 -12.40 5.07
N SER A 43 -6.70 -13.60 5.31
CA SER A 43 -6.04 -14.87 5.02
C SER A 43 -5.95 -15.22 3.53
N GLU A 44 -6.81 -14.62 2.71
CA GLU A 44 -6.80 -14.83 1.25
C GLU A 44 -5.84 -13.87 0.54
N ILE A 45 -5.56 -12.69 1.12
CA ILE A 45 -4.68 -11.68 0.52
C ILE A 45 -3.30 -12.21 0.08
N PRO A 46 -2.57 -13.00 0.90
CA PRO A 46 -1.20 -13.38 0.56
C PRO A 46 -1.04 -14.16 -0.76
N LEU A 47 -1.98 -15.05 -1.08
CA LEU A 47 -1.85 -15.91 -2.27
C LEU A 47 -2.64 -15.41 -3.49
N ASN A 48 -3.54 -14.44 -3.27
CA ASN A 48 -4.34 -13.85 -4.35
C ASN A 48 -3.74 -12.52 -4.85
N GLU A 49 -3.22 -11.69 -3.95
CA GLU A 49 -2.66 -10.37 -4.27
C GLU A 49 -1.14 -10.30 -4.12
N TRP A 50 -0.50 -11.33 -3.55
CA TRP A 50 0.94 -11.35 -3.23
C TRP A 50 1.38 -10.19 -2.33
N GLU A 51 0.51 -9.81 -1.39
CA GLU A 51 0.74 -8.75 -0.41
C GLU A 51 0.86 -9.32 1.01
N TYR A 52 1.36 -8.50 1.94
CA TYR A 52 1.31 -8.84 3.37
C TYR A 52 -0.04 -8.37 3.94
N PRO A 53 -0.73 -9.21 4.75
CA PRO A 53 -2.03 -8.84 5.29
C PRO A 53 -1.86 -7.71 6.32
N ALA A 54 -2.81 -6.77 6.33
CA ALA A 54 -2.87 -5.73 7.35
C ALA A 54 -3.17 -6.32 8.75
N ASN A 55 -3.91 -7.43 8.79
CA ASN A 55 -4.19 -8.15 10.03
C ASN A 55 -3.00 -9.01 10.46
N ARG A 56 -2.29 -8.56 11.49
CA ARG A 56 -1.07 -9.21 12.02
C ARG A 56 -1.30 -10.56 12.71
N THR A 57 -2.55 -10.97 12.92
CA THR A 57 -2.88 -12.28 13.52
C THR A 57 -3.02 -13.39 12.49
N VAL A 58 -3.10 -13.04 11.20
CA VAL A 58 -3.16 -14.00 10.11
C VAL A 58 -1.78 -14.64 9.92
N PRO A 59 -1.66 -15.98 9.97
CA PRO A 59 -0.40 -16.65 9.66
C PRO A 59 -0.09 -16.52 8.17
N LEU A 60 1.18 -16.25 7.85
CA LEU A 60 1.63 -16.23 6.47
C LEU A 60 1.72 -17.67 5.90
N PRO A 61 1.34 -17.88 4.63
CA PRO A 61 1.54 -19.15 3.95
C PRO A 61 3.01 -19.55 3.87
N SER A 62 3.25 -20.84 3.63
CA SER A 62 4.60 -21.40 3.51
C SER A 62 5.45 -20.78 2.41
N GLU A 63 4.81 -20.25 1.38
CA GLU A 63 5.35 -19.60 0.19
C GLU A 63 6.12 -18.33 0.56
N TYR A 64 5.81 -17.73 1.72
CA TYR A 64 6.46 -16.51 2.21
C TYR A 64 7.78 -16.79 2.95
N ARG A 65 8.15 -18.07 3.19
CA ARG A 65 9.35 -18.44 3.99
C ARG A 65 10.70 -17.99 3.42
N GLY A 66 10.75 -17.50 2.18
CA GLY A 66 11.95 -16.91 1.57
C GLY A 66 11.78 -15.45 1.12
N LEU A 67 10.62 -14.84 1.39
CA LEU A 67 10.39 -13.44 1.07
C LEU A 67 11.01 -12.54 2.13
N ILE A 68 11.29 -11.29 1.74
CA ILE A 68 11.90 -10.32 2.64
C ILE A 68 10.88 -9.94 3.71
N ASP A 69 11.26 -10.06 4.99
CA ASP A 69 10.47 -9.57 6.11
C ASP A 69 10.32 -8.05 6.00
N PRO A 70 9.09 -7.52 5.87
CA PRO A 70 8.85 -6.07 5.81
C PRO A 70 9.44 -5.31 6.99
N ASN A 71 9.57 -5.93 8.16
CA ASN A 71 10.12 -5.32 9.37
C ASN A 71 11.66 -5.20 9.33
N SER A 72 12.32 -5.91 8.42
CA SER A 72 13.78 -5.80 8.22
C SER A 72 14.18 -4.64 7.29
N ILE A 73 13.20 -3.92 6.74
CA ILE A 73 13.40 -2.81 5.81
C ILE A 73 13.21 -1.49 6.56
N VAL A 74 14.15 -0.56 6.42
CA VAL A 74 13.96 0.82 6.87
C VAL A 74 13.00 1.52 5.90
N PRO A 75 11.80 1.94 6.34
CA PRO A 75 10.81 2.53 5.45
C PRO A 75 11.27 3.92 5.01
N LEU A 76 11.16 4.18 3.71
CA LEU A 76 11.42 5.50 3.13
C LEU A 76 10.19 6.43 3.18
N ASN A 77 9.04 5.91 3.61
CA ASN A 77 7.75 6.61 3.62
C ASN A 77 7.81 8.00 4.30
N GLU A 78 8.62 8.16 5.35
CA GLU A 78 8.77 9.42 6.08
C GLU A 78 9.47 10.53 5.25
N TYR A 79 10.17 10.19 4.16
CA TYR A 79 10.80 11.17 3.26
C TYR A 79 9.80 11.85 2.32
N THR A 80 8.56 11.37 2.26
CA THR A 80 7.47 12.06 1.54
C THR A 80 6.25 12.11 2.44
N THR A 81 6.22 13.12 3.30
CA THR A 81 5.16 13.29 4.30
C THR A 81 3.79 13.45 3.63
N PRO A 82 2.69 13.13 4.34
CA PRO A 82 1.34 13.37 3.84
C PRO A 82 1.08 14.83 3.44
N SER A 83 1.66 15.78 4.18
CA SER A 83 1.54 17.21 3.86
C SER A 83 2.29 17.59 2.58
N ALA A 84 3.50 17.06 2.37
CA ALA A 84 4.25 17.26 1.15
C ALA A 84 3.55 16.61 -0.05
N LEU A 85 3.00 15.41 0.12
CA LEU A 85 2.15 14.76 -0.90
C LEU A 85 0.96 15.63 -1.26
N ALA A 86 0.15 16.03 -0.27
CA ALA A 86 -1.05 16.83 -0.52
C ALA A 86 -0.75 18.17 -1.23
N ALA A 87 0.38 18.81 -0.90
CA ALA A 87 0.77 20.07 -1.51
C ALA A 87 1.26 19.93 -2.96
N ASN A 88 1.80 18.77 -3.36
CA ASN A 88 2.54 18.65 -4.62
C ASN A 88 2.00 17.58 -5.60
N ILE A 89 1.17 16.63 -5.14
CA ILE A 89 0.81 15.44 -5.95
C ILE A 89 0.15 15.80 -7.29
N VAL A 90 -0.70 16.83 -7.31
CA VAL A 90 -1.35 17.30 -8.55
C VAL A 90 -0.33 17.82 -9.54
N ASN A 91 0.66 18.59 -9.08
CA ASN A 91 1.72 19.11 -9.95
C ASN A 91 2.59 17.97 -10.51
N TRP A 92 3.02 17.05 -9.65
CA TRP A 92 3.81 15.89 -10.07
C TRP A 92 3.06 15.01 -11.06
N GLN A 93 1.75 14.81 -10.89
CA GLN A 93 0.92 14.07 -11.85
C GLN A 93 0.84 14.77 -13.21
N ASN A 94 0.64 16.10 -13.22
CA ASN A 94 0.58 16.88 -14.46
C ASN A 94 1.93 16.88 -15.20
N GLU A 95 3.03 17.03 -14.47
CA GLU A 95 4.39 16.95 -15.02
C GLU A 95 4.66 15.58 -15.61
N TRP A 96 4.35 14.52 -14.86
CA TRP A 96 4.49 13.15 -15.32
C TRP A 96 3.67 12.89 -16.58
N GLN A 97 2.40 13.32 -16.61
CA GLN A 97 1.52 13.13 -17.77
C GLN A 97 2.03 13.88 -19.01
N THR A 98 2.54 15.10 -18.82
CA THR A 98 3.14 15.88 -19.91
C THR A 98 4.34 15.15 -20.53
N LEU A 99 5.24 14.65 -19.68
CA LEU A 99 6.39 13.88 -20.13
C LEU A 99 5.98 12.56 -20.78
N ALA A 100 5.04 11.83 -20.19
CA ALA A 100 4.55 10.56 -20.73
C ALA A 100 3.97 10.75 -22.15
N ASN A 101 3.17 11.80 -22.36
CA ASN A 101 2.61 12.12 -23.67
C ASN A 101 3.67 12.55 -24.69
N GLN A 102 4.73 13.25 -24.26
CA GLN A 102 5.83 13.65 -25.13
C GLN A 102 6.59 12.44 -25.70
N TYR A 103 6.68 11.35 -24.92
CA TYR A 103 7.42 10.14 -25.31
C TYR A 103 6.51 8.95 -25.65
N ALA A 104 5.21 9.16 -25.78
CA ALA A 104 4.28 8.10 -26.16
C ALA A 104 4.62 7.62 -27.58
N PRO A 105 4.71 6.30 -27.82
CA PRO A 105 4.85 5.78 -29.18
C PRO A 105 3.64 6.20 -30.03
N PRO A 106 3.82 6.37 -31.36
CA PRO A 106 2.75 6.77 -32.27
C PRO A 106 1.60 5.75 -32.32
#